data_AF-A0A0E3KZT2-F1
#
_entry.id   AF-A0A0E3KZT2-F1
#
_cell.length_a   1.000
_cell.length_b   1.000
_cell.length_c   1.000
_cell.angle_alpha   90.00
_cell.angle_beta   90.00
_cell.angle_gamma   90.00
#
_symmetry.space_group_name_H-M   'P 1'
#
loop_
_entity.id
_entity.type
_entity.pdbx_description
1 polymer ?
#
loop_
_entity_poly.entity_id
_entity_poly.type
_entity_poly.pdbx_seq_one_letter_code
_entity_poly.pdbx_strand_id
1 'polypeptide(L)' 'MELKKLFLEENVGGFDLILRTFLGVLGITALAMNLVKSSPLKWIVALVTFTGLFSSILRHCTPYVILRINTAKKK' A
#
# COMPACT_ATOMS: atom_id res chain seq x y z
N MET A 1 14.23 -4.26 18.35
CA MET A 1 14.06 -3.70 16.99
C MET A 1 13.74 -2.22 17.20
N GLU A 2 14.57 -1.31 16.68
CA GLU A 2 14.37 0.14 16.85
C GLU A 2 12.97 0.55 16.39
N LEU A 3 12.10 1.02 17.28
CA LEU A 3 10.71 1.40 16.97
C LEU A 3 10.63 2.42 15.81
N LYS A 4 11.61 3.33 15.75
CA LYS A 4 11.75 4.28 14.64
C LYS A 4 11.90 3.59 13.29
N LYS A 5 12.66 2.50 13.20
CA LYS A 5 12.82 1.76 11.94
C LYS A 5 11.53 1.05 11.53
N LEU A 6 10.71 0.66 12.51
CA LEU A 6 9.46 -0.04 12.25
C LEU A 6 8.35 0.84 11.67
N PHE A 7 8.43 2.16 11.88
CA PHE A 7 7.38 3.11 11.48
C PHE A 7 7.84 4.25 10.57
N LEU A 8 9.14 4.58 10.51
CA LEU A 8 9.65 5.75 9.77
C LEU A 8 10.69 5.42 8.69
N GLU A 9 11.18 4.19 8.59
CA GLU A 9 12.19 3.86 7.56
C GLU A 9 11.53 3.68 6.18
N GLU A 10 11.94 4.48 5.20
CA GLU A 10 11.48 4.35 3.82
C GLU A 10 11.94 3.00 3.24
N ASN A 11 10.97 2.17 2.85
CA ASN A 11 11.23 0.81 2.38
C ASN A 11 10.50 0.46 1.07
N VAL A 12 9.66 1.37 0.56
CA VAL A 12 8.95 1.23 -0.72
C VAL A 12 9.58 2.16 -1.75
N GLY A 13 10.21 1.60 -2.77
CA GLY A 13 10.90 2.32 -3.84
C GLY A 13 10.12 2.44 -5.15
N GLY A 14 10.71 3.11 -6.14
CA GLY A 14 10.05 3.62 -7.36
C GLY A 14 9.04 2.69 -8.05
N PHE A 15 9.43 1.48 -8.46
CA PHE A 15 8.51 0.58 -9.18
C PHE A 15 7.39 0.02 -8.30
N ASP A 16 7.70 -0.38 -7.06
CA ASP A 16 6.71 -0.87 -6.07
C ASP A 16 5.70 0.25 -5.74
N LEU A 17 6.20 1.48 -5.60
CA LEU A 17 5.41 2.69 -5.36
C LEU A 17 4.43 2.96 -6.50
N ILE A 18 4.89 2.88 -7.75
CA ILE A 18 4.03 3.10 -8.94
C ILE A 18 2.93 2.04 -8.98
N LEU A 19 3.28 0.75 -8.85
CA LEU A 19 2.31 -0.34 -8.92
C LEU A 19 1.25 -0.22 -7.82
N ARG A 20 1.68 0.06 -6.60
CA ARG A 20 0.79 0.16 -5.45
C ARG A 20 -0.13 1.38 -5.53
N THR A 21 0.40 2.50 -6.01
CA THR A 21 -0.41 3.70 -6.26
C THR A 21 -1.41 3.46 -7.39
N PHE A 22 -0.99 2.82 -8.48
CA PHE A 22 -1.87 2.52 -9.61
C PHE A 22 -3.04 1.61 -9.20
N LEU A 23 -2.75 0.52 -8.48
CA LEU A 23 -3.80 -0.37 -7.96
C LEU A 23 -4.70 0.33 -6.93
N GLY A 24 -4.13 1.20 -6.09
CA GLY A 24 -4.89 2.01 -5.15
C GLY A 24 -5.84 2.99 -5.85
N VAL A 25 -5.38 3.66 -6.91
CA VAL A 25 -6.21 4.58 -7.70
C VAL A 25 -7.32 3.81 -8.43
N LEU A 26 -7.02 2.66 -9.05
CA LEU A 26 -8.05 1.83 -9.67
C LEU A 26 -9.08 1.32 -8.67
N GLY A 27 -8.63 0.90 -7.48
CA GLY A 27 -9.48 0.43 -6.40
C GLY A 27 -10.42 1.53 -5.88
N ILE A 28 -9.91 2.74 -5.63
CA ILE A 28 -10.74 3.85 -5.15
C ILE A 28 -11.73 4.31 -6.23
N THR A 29 -11.33 4.35 -7.50
CA THR A 29 -12.23 4.66 -8.61
C THR A 29 -13.34 3.61 -8.73
N ALA A 30 -13.01 2.32 -8.65
CA ALA A 30 -14.00 1.24 -8.69
C ALA A 30 -15.00 1.29 -7.52
N LEU A 31 -14.54 1.66 -6.33
CA LEU A 31 -15.40 1.88 -5.17
C LEU A 31 -16.28 3.12 -5.32
N ALA A 32 -15.72 4.24 -5.79
CA ALA A 32 -16.44 5.50 -5.98
C ALA A 32 -17.54 5.39 -7.04
N MET A 33 -17.26 4.66 -8.12
CA MET A 33 -18.24 4.37 -9.17
C MET A 33 -19.19 3.20 -8.81
N ASN A 34 -19.06 2.63 -7.60
CA ASN A 34 -19.89 1.52 -7.11
C ASN A 34 -19.86 0.27 -8.03
N LEU A 35 -18.72 0.00 -8.70
CA LEU A 35 -18.56 -1.17 -9.58
C LEU A 35 -18.59 -2.49 -8.79
N VAL A 36 -18.12 -2.47 -7.55
CA VAL A 36 -18.10 -3.65 -6.68
C VAL A 36 -19.47 -3.80 -6.03
N LYS A 37 -20.36 -4.63 -6.58
CA LYS A 37 -21.76 -4.73 -6.10
C LYS A 37 -21.92 -5.45 -4.77
N SER A 38 -21.11 -6.46 -4.51
CA SER A 38 -21.23 -7.30 -3.30
C SER A 38 -20.71 -6.59 -2.05
N SER A 39 -21.55 -6.51 -1.02
CA SER A 39 -21.23 -5.87 0.26
C SER A 39 -19.92 -6.37 0.92
N PRO A 40 -19.65 -7.69 1.07
CA PRO A 40 -18.39 -8.14 1.67
C PRO A 40 -17.17 -7.86 0.79
N LEU A 41 -17.31 -7.93 -0.53
CA LEU A 41 -16.23 -7.63 -1.47
C LEU A 41 -15.86 -6.14 -1.46
N LYS A 42 -16.83 -5.23 -1.28
CA LYS A 42 -16.57 -3.79 -1.13
C LYS A 42 -15.60 -3.51 0.01
N TRP A 43 -15.80 -4.15 1.16
CA TRP A 43 -14.94 -3.97 2.34
C TRP A 43 -13.52 -4.48 2.10
N ILE A 44 -13.38 -5.63 1.44
CA ILE A 44 -12.06 -6.17 1.07
C ILE A 44 -11.36 -5.20 0.12
N VAL A 45 -12.04 -4.76 -0.94
CA VAL A 45 -11.49 -3.82 -1.92
C VAL A 45 -11.14 -2.49 -1.25
N ALA A 46 -11.95 -2.01 -0.30
CA ALA A 46 -11.67 -0.80 0.47
C ALA A 46 -10.41 -0.93 1.34
N LEU A 47 -10.23 -2.07 2.01
CA LEU A 47 -9.06 -2.32 2.84
C LEU A 47 -7.78 -2.41 1.99
N VAL A 48 -7.83 -3.13 0.86
CA VAL A 48 -6.71 -3.22 -0.09
C VAL A 48 -6.37 -1.86 -0.68
N THR A 49 -7.38 -1.09 -1.07
CA THR A 49 -7.23 0.27 -1.61
C THR A 49 -6.60 1.21 -0.58
N PHE A 50 -7.12 1.19 0.65
CA PHE A 50 -6.62 2.01 1.75
C PHE A 50 -5.17 1.68 2.07
N THR A 51 -4.85 0.40 2.27
CA THR A 51 -3.48 -0.04 2.58
C THR A 51 -2.51 0.28 1.44
N GLY A 52 -2.93 0.10 0.19
CA GLY A 52 -2.16 0.45 -1.00
C GLY A 52 -1.83 1.94 -1.05
N LEU A 53 -2.84 2.81 -1.02
CA LEU A 53 -2.65 4.26 -1.07
C LEU A 53 -1.89 4.80 0.15
N PHE A 54 -2.23 4.33 1.35
CA PHE A 54 -1.60 4.77 2.59
C PHE A 54 -0.09 4.46 2.61
N SER A 55 0.27 3.23 2.24
CA SER A 55 1.68 2.85 2.17
C SER A 55 2.44 3.48 1.01
N SER A 56 1.76 3.84 -0.10
CA SER A 56 2.34 4.67 -1.15
C SER A 56 2.66 6.09 -0.66
N ILE A 57 1.72 6.74 0.05
CA ILE A 57 1.91 8.10 0.57
C ILE A 57 3.04 8.15 1.59
N LEU A 58 3.06 7.21 2.52
CA LEU A 58 4.08 7.15 3.56
C LEU A 58 5.41 6.58 3.07
N ARG A 59 5.45 6.01 1.85
CA ARG A 59 6.57 5.23 1.31
C ARG A 59 7.09 4.17 2.27
N HIS A 60 6.20 3.69 3.12
CA HIS A 60 6.48 2.80 4.22
C HIS A 60 5.45 1.67 4.25
N CYS A 61 5.96 0.45 4.34
CA CYS A 61 5.17 -0.76 4.48
C CYS A 61 5.67 -1.57 5.68
N THR A 62 4.91 -1.57 6.78
CA THR A 62 5.28 -2.28 8.01
C THR A 62 5.52 -3.79 7.80
N PRO A 63 4.71 -4.51 6.97
CA PRO A 63 5.02 -5.90 6.59
C PRO A 63 6.41 -6.07 5.93
N TYR A 64 6.86 -5.12 5.10
CA TYR A 64 8.18 -5.19 4.49
C TYR A 64 9.30 -5.07 5.53
N VAL A 65 9.12 -4.29 6.59
CA VAL A 65 10.11 -4.23 7.69
C VAL A 65 10.24 -5.57 8.41
N ILE A 66 9.12 -6.24 8.68
CA ILE A 66 9.10 -7.56 9.34
C ILE A 66 9.80 -8.61 8.46
N LEU A 67 9.56 -8.55 7.15
CA LEU A 67 10.17 -9.45 6.15
C LEU A 67 11.59 -9.03 5.74
N ARG A 68 12.14 -7.93 6.29
CA ARG A 68 13.43 -7.32 5.91
C ARG A 68 13.55 -7.01 4.41
N ILE A 69 12.43 -6.70 3.75
CA ILE A 69 12.38 -6.27 2.36
C ILE A 69 12.51 -4.75 2.32
N ASN A 70 13.39 -4.23 1.46
CA ASN A 70 13.48 -2.80 1.19
C ASN A 70 13.69 -2.61 -0.32
N THR A 71 12.65 -2.13 -1.00
CA THR A 71 12.69 -1.83 -2.45
C THR A 71 13.13 -0.40 -2.74
N ALA A 72 13.22 0.45 -1.71
CA ALA A 72 13.75 1.82 -1.79
C ALA A 72 15.28 1.85 -1.82
N LYS A 73 15.94 0.88 -1.20
CA LYS A 73 17.40 0.72 -1.28
C LYS A 73 17.81 0.36 -2.70
N LYS A 74 18.49 1.29 -3.40
CA LYS A 74 19.35 0.92 -4.52
C LYS A 74 20.49 0.05 -3.99
N LYS A 75 20.81 -0.99 -4.76
CA LYS A 75 22.06 -1.75 -4.64
C LYS A 75 23.25 -0.80 -4.69
#